data_AF-A0A2N5GVC9-F1
#
_entry.id   AF-A0A2N5GVC9-F1
#
_cell.length_a   1.000
_cell.length_b   1.000
_cell.length_c   1.000
_cell.angle_alpha   90.00
_cell.angle_beta   90.00
_cell.angle_gamma   90.00
#
_symmetry.space_group_name_H-M   'P 1'
#
loop_
_entity.id
_entity.type
_entity.pdbx_description
1 polymer ?
#
loop_
_entity_poly.entity_id
_entity_poly.type
_entity_poly.pdbx_seq_one_letter_code
_entity_poly.pdbx_strand_id
1 'polypeptide(L)' 'MMNVPFGYDYTHEEKGLAFRVFYVDHRLGKVKVSVRHGKRLIIEYGNTADEAIEKAKHTIKYPQLR' A
#
# COMPACT_ATOMS: atom_id res chain seq x y z
N MET A 1 -25.74 9.13 3.85
CA MET A 1 -24.49 8.39 4.17
C MET A 1 -24.12 7.61 2.91
N MET A 2 -23.12 8.04 2.14
CA MET A 2 -22.74 7.33 0.92
C MET A 2 -21.96 6.06 1.29
N ASN A 3 -22.50 4.89 0.94
CA ASN A 3 -21.79 3.61 0.96
C ASN A 3 -20.82 3.59 -0.21
N VAL A 4 -19.61 4.14 -0.03
CA VAL A 4 -18.52 3.93 -0.99
C VAL A 4 -18.04 2.49 -0.81
N PRO A 5 -18.00 1.66 -1.86
CA PRO A 5 -17.41 0.33 -1.77
C PRO A 5 -15.95 0.47 -1.32
N PHE A 6 -15.61 -0.20 -0.22
CA PHE A 6 -14.32 -0.13 0.45
C PHE A 6 -13.24 -0.87 -0.36
N GLY A 7 -12.35 -0.10 -0.98
CA GLY A 7 -11.15 -0.61 -1.64
C GLY A 7 -11.38 -1.07 -3.07
N TYR A 8 -10.52 -0.62 -3.96
CA TYR A 8 -10.29 -1.24 -5.26
C TYR A 8 -9.07 -2.14 -5.11
N ASP A 9 -9.23 -3.44 -5.34
CA ASP A 9 -8.11 -4.37 -5.47
C ASP A 9 -7.39 -4.08 -6.80
N TYR A 10 -6.60 -3.01 -6.83
CA TYR A 10 -5.66 -2.79 -7.92
C TYR A 10 -4.42 -3.62 -7.63
N THR A 11 -4.24 -4.67 -8.44
CA THR A 11 -3.00 -5.46 -8.44
C THR A 11 -2.09 -4.86 -9.49
N HIS A 12 -1.08 -4.12 -9.04
CA HIS A 12 0.02 -3.71 -9.91
C HIS A 12 1.14 -4.74 -9.76
N GLU A 13 1.60 -5.32 -10.86
CA GLU A 13 2.76 -6.19 -10.88
C GLU A 13 3.93 -5.44 -11.51
N GLU A 14 4.93 -5.08 -10.71
CA GLU A 14 6.18 -4.50 -11.21
C GLU A 14 7.37 -5.31 -10.68
N LYS A 15 8.19 -5.88 -11.56
CA LYS A 15 9.45 -6.56 -11.20
C LYS A 15 9.31 -7.63 -10.10
N GLY A 16 8.20 -8.39 -10.10
CA GLY A 16 7.92 -9.42 -9.09
C GLY A 16 7.36 -8.91 -7.76
N LEU A 17 6.95 -7.64 -7.72
CA LEU A 17 6.20 -7.04 -6.62
C LEU A 17 4.71 -7.05 -6.95
N ALA A 18 3.91 -7.62 -6.06
CA ALA A 18 2.45 -7.49 -6.11
C ALA A 18 2.02 -6.41 -5.12
N PHE A 19 1.54 -5.28 -5.64
CA PHE A 19 0.94 -4.22 -4.84
C PHE A 19 -0.56 -4.49 -4.74
N ARG A 20 -1.11 -4.46 -3.53
CA ARG A 20 -2.54 -4.44 -3.28
C ARG A 20 -2.89 -3.22 -2.44
N VAL A 21 -3.64 -2.30 -3.04
CA VAL A 21 -4.05 -1.04 -2.42
C VAL A 21 -5.42 -1.23 -1.77
N PHE A 22 -5.55 -0.95 -0.47
CA PHE A 22 -6.84 -0.96 0.22
C PHE A 22 -7.22 0.48 0.57
N TYR A 23 -8.29 0.99 -0.02
CA TYR A 23 -8.66 2.39 0.17
C TYR A 23 -9.41 2.62 1.48
N VAL A 24 -8.80 3.54 2.25
CA VAL A 24 -9.28 4.32 3.42
C VAL A 24 -9.43 3.56 4.74
N ASP A 25 -8.45 3.76 5.63
CA ASP A 25 -8.68 3.63 7.07
C ASP A 25 -9.34 4.93 7.57
N HIS A 26 -10.66 4.93 7.74
CA HIS A 26 -11.42 6.09 8.22
C HIS A 26 -11.02 6.56 9.61
N ARG A 27 -10.34 5.74 10.42
CA ARG A 27 -9.83 6.16 11.73
C ARG A 27 -8.61 7.06 11.59
N LEU A 28 -7.82 6.84 10.55
CA LEU A 28 -6.56 7.54 10.31
C LEU A 28 -6.65 8.60 9.21
N GLY A 29 -7.71 8.58 8.39
CA GLY A 29 -7.83 9.46 7.22
C GLY A 29 -6.73 9.21 6.17
N LYS A 30 -6.15 8.00 6.16
CA LYS A 30 -5.00 7.64 5.31
C LYS A 30 -5.33 6.47 4.40
N VAL A 31 -4.62 6.43 3.27
CA VAL A 31 -4.59 5.31 2.34
C VAL A 31 -3.62 4.26 2.86
N LYS A 32 -4.04 3.00 2.85
CA LYS A 32 -3.22 1.84 3.24
C LYS A 32 -2.82 1.08 1.99
N VAL A 33 -1.54 0.80 1.84
CA VAL A 33 -1.01 -0.05 0.77
C VAL A 33 -0.36 -1.26 1.40
N SER A 34 -0.67 -2.44 0.86
CA SER A 34 0.01 -3.68 1.19
C SER A 34 0.81 -4.15 -0.02
N VAL A 35 2.09 -4.43 0.17
CA VAL A 35 2.98 -4.87 -0.91
C VAL A 35 3.59 -6.20 -0.53
N ARG A 36 3.52 -7.16 -1.44
CA ARG A 36 4.13 -8.47 -1.28
C ARG A 36 5.36 -8.58 -2.18
N HIS A 37 6.50 -8.85 -1.57
CA HIS A 37 7.76 -9.16 -2.26
C HIS A 37 8.26 -10.53 -1.78
N GLY A 38 8.02 -11.57 -2.59
CA GLY A 38 8.28 -12.96 -2.18
C GLY A 38 7.52 -13.34 -0.89
N LYS A 39 8.27 -13.66 0.17
CA LYS A 39 7.72 -14.01 1.51
C LYS A 39 7.44 -12.80 2.40
N ARG A 40 7.86 -11.59 2.01
CA ARG A 40 7.72 -10.38 2.83
C ARG A 40 6.42 -9.66 2.47
N LEU A 41 5.65 -9.30 3.50
CA LEU A 41 4.50 -8.41 3.41
C LEU A 41 4.88 -7.08 4.06
N ILE A 42 4.71 -5.99 3.32
CA ILE A 42 5.00 -4.63 3.78
C ILE A 42 3.70 -3.86 3.73
N ILE A 43 3.42 -3.11 4.81
CA ILE A 43 2.23 -2.27 4.92
C ILE A 43 2.71 -0.85 5.18
N GLU A 44 2.25 0.07 4.34
CA GLU A 44 2.54 1.50 4.45
C GLU A 44 1.28 2.35 4.35
N TYR A 45 1.38 3.56 4.90
CA TYR A 45 0.30 4.53 4.93
C TYR A 45 0.73 5.84 4.27
N GLY A 46 -0.17 6.44 3.50
CA GLY A 46 0.03 7.72 2.82
C GLY A 46 -1.25 8.53 2.79
N ASN A 47 -1.15 9.82 2.48
CA ASN A 47 -2.31 10.66 2.21
C ASN A 47 -2.91 10.31 0.84
N THR A 48 -2.09 9.79 -0.08
CA THR A 48 -2.50 9.23 -1.37
C THR A 48 -2.01 7.79 -1.53
N ALA A 49 -2.55 7.05 -2.51
CA ALA A 49 -2.07 5.72 -2.86
C ALA A 49 -0.63 5.74 -3.36
N ASP A 50 -0.27 6.72 -4.21
CA ASP A 50 1.08 6.86 -4.75
C ASP A 50 2.11 7.12 -3.64
N GLU A 51 1.78 7.97 -2.66
CA GLU A 51 2.65 8.22 -1.51
C GLU A 51 2.91 6.93 -0.71
N ALA A 52 1.87 6.15 -0.48
CA ALA A 52 1.98 4.88 0.23
C ALA A 52 2.75 3.81 -0.59
N ILE A 53 2.58 3.79 -1.92
CA ILE A 53 3.33 2.92 -2.83
C ILE A 53 4.81 3.28 -2.83
N GLU A 54 5.17 4.57 -2.93
CA GLU A 54 6.57 5.01 -2.94
C GLU A 54 7.26 4.73 -1.60
N LYS A 55 6.56 4.91 -0.47
CA LYS A 55 7.06 4.45 0.84
C LYS A 55 7.30 2.95 0.85
N ALA A 56 6.38 2.16 0.31
CA ALA A 56 6.52 0.70 0.31
C ALA A 56 7.70 0.25 -0.57
N LYS A 57 7.88 0.87 -1.75
CA LYS A 57 9.06 0.66 -2.60
C LYS A 57 10.36 1.02 -1.87
N HIS A 58 10.38 2.13 -1.15
CA HIS A 58 11.53 2.54 -0.35
C HIS A 58 11.85 1.51 0.74
N THR A 59 10.85 1.06 1.50
CA THR A 59 11.00 0.03 2.54
C THR A 59 11.48 -1.31 1.97
N ILE A 60 11.05 -1.68 0.76
CA ILE A 60 11.54 -2.88 0.05
C ILE A 60 13.02 -2.74 -0.30
N LYS A 61 13.42 -1.58 -0.82
CA LYS A 61 14.78 -1.31 -1.28
C LYS A 61 15.77 -1.13 -0.12
N TYR A 62 15.32 -0.57 1.00
CA TYR A 62 16.14 -0.25 2.18
C TYR A 62 15.50 -0.74 3.48
N PRO A 63 15.42 -2.06 3.69
CA PRO A 63 14.73 -2.65 4.84
C PRO A 63 15.35 -2.30 6.21
N GLN A 64 16.59 -1.81 6.25
CA GLN A 64 17.34 -1.46 7.46
C GLN A 64 17.15 -0.01 7.95
N LEU A 65 16.46 0.85 7.19
CA LEU A 65 16.30 2.28 7.50
C LEU A 65 14.97 2.59 8.21
N ARG A 66 14.43 1.64 8.98
CA ARG A 66 13.12 1.75 9.62
C ARG A 66 13.24 1.77 11.14
#